data_AF-A0A1U7M5F9-F1
#
_entry.id   AF-A0A1U7M5F9-F1
#
_cell.length_a   1.000
_cell.length_b   1.000
_cell.length_c   1.000
_cell.angle_alpha   90.00
_cell.angle_beta   90.00
_cell.angle_gamma   90.00
#
_symmetry.space_group_name_H-M   'P 1'
#
loop_
_entity.id
_entity.type
_entity.pdbx_description
1 polymer ?
#
loop_
_entity_poly.entity_id
_entity_poly.type
_entity_poly.pdbx_seq_one_letter_code
_entity_poly.pdbx_strand_id
1 'polypeptide(L)'
;MQIILRMDKKDKTFTADFISARMVRRTIEVSEGINFESLKPEELDKLIDYIVELFSNQFTRDDVYDGLSSKDLLSTITNCINEVVGGMTESTGGEGKNE
;
A
#
# COMPACT_ATOMS: atom_id res chain seq x y z
N MET A 1 6.60 -0.37 6.93
CA MET A 1 5.39 -1.00 6.38
C MET A 1 5.68 -2.40 5.83
N GLN A 2 4.74 -3.34 5.97
CA GLN A 2 4.87 -4.71 5.43
C GLN A 2 3.54 -5.23 4.84
N ILE A 3 3.62 -6.13 3.89
CA ILE A 3 2.48 -6.82 3.27
C ILE A 3 2.75 -8.32 3.23
N ILE A 4 1.71 -9.13 3.48
CA ILE A 4 1.80 -10.59 3.42
C ILE A 4 0.95 -11.05 2.24
N LEU A 5 1.59 -11.73 1.28
CA LEU A 5 0.92 -12.29 0.11
C LEU A 5 1.04 -13.81 0.15
N ARG A 6 -0.05 -14.51 -0.16
CA ARG A 6 -0.05 -15.97 -0.23
C ARG A 6 0.36 -16.46 -1.62
N MET A 7 1.61 -16.88 -1.76
CA MET A 7 2.17 -17.44 -2.99
C MET A 7 2.50 -18.91 -2.82
N ASP A 8 2.20 -19.76 -3.81
CA ASP A 8 2.51 -21.20 -3.76
C ASP A 8 2.02 -21.90 -2.47
N LYS A 9 0.85 -21.50 -1.97
CA LYS A 9 0.25 -21.98 -0.70
C LYS A 9 1.08 -21.66 0.56
N LYS A 10 2.01 -20.70 0.47
CA LYS A 10 2.80 -20.19 1.59
C LYS A 10 2.65 -18.69 1.72
N ASP A 11 2.67 -18.21 2.95
CA ASP A 11 2.67 -16.78 3.22
C ASP A 11 4.09 -16.23 3.00
N LYS A 12 4.21 -15.23 2.12
CA LYS A 12 5.43 -14.47 1.90
C LYS A 12 5.24 -13.06 2.40
N THR A 13 6.15 -12.62 3.27
CA THR A 13 6.16 -11.25 3.79
C THR A 13 7.10 -10.41 2.95
N PHE A 14 6.59 -9.30 2.45
CA PHE A 14 7.35 -8.27 1.75
C PHE A 14 7.37 -7.00 2.61
N THR A 15 8.51 -6.34 2.65
CA THR A 15 8.70 -5.12 3.44
C THR A 15 9.08 -3.97 2.54
N ALA A 16 8.56 -2.79 2.87
CA ALA A 16 8.93 -1.52 2.26
C ALA A 16 9.62 -0.69 3.34
N ASP A 17 10.95 -0.68 3.29
CA ASP A 17 11.81 -0.03 4.29
C ASP A 17 11.97 1.47 4.01
N PHE A 18 12.02 1.85 2.73
CA PHE A 18 12.19 3.24 2.30
C PHE A 18 11.04 3.70 1.41
N ILE A 19 10.17 4.54 1.96
CA ILE A 19 9.12 5.22 1.20
C ILE A 19 9.71 6.53 0.65
N SER A 20 9.95 6.59 -0.66
CA SER A 20 10.47 7.82 -1.26
C SER A 20 9.41 8.93 -1.29
N ALA A 21 9.84 10.20 -1.26
CA ALA A 21 8.94 11.34 -1.42
C ALA A 21 8.12 11.31 -2.74
N ARG A 22 8.64 10.62 -3.76
CA ARG A 22 7.90 10.33 -5.00
C ARG A 22 6.68 9.45 -4.73
N MET A 23 6.83 8.42 -3.90
CA MET A 23 5.71 7.56 -3.52
C MET A 23 4.66 8.39 -2.78
N VAL A 24 5.05 9.26 -1.84
CA VAL A 24 4.11 10.15 -1.15
C VAL A 24 3.27 10.98 -2.12
N ARG A 25 3.91 11.62 -3.11
CA ARG A 25 3.18 12.37 -4.16
C ARG A 25 2.21 11.48 -4.93
N ARG A 26 2.64 10.27 -5.30
CA ARG A 26 1.82 9.26 -5.99
C ARG A 26 0.62 8.85 -5.14
N THR A 27 0.83 8.65 -3.85
CA THR A 27 -0.21 8.29 -2.88
C THR A 27 -1.28 9.37 -2.79
N ILE A 28 -0.88 10.65 -2.72
CA ILE A 28 -1.83 11.76 -2.68
C ILE A 28 -2.67 11.78 -3.96
N GLU A 29 -2.04 11.68 -5.13
CA GLU A 29 -2.70 11.64 -6.43
C GLU A 29 -3.72 10.49 -6.51
N VAL A 30 -3.34 9.31 -6.04
CA VAL A 30 -4.21 8.13 -5.95
C VAL A 30 -5.32 8.33 -4.91
N SER A 31 -5.04 8.89 -3.75
CA SER A 31 -6.03 9.08 -2.67
C SER A 31 -7.10 10.12 -3.01
N GLU A 32 -6.75 11.18 -3.76
CA GLU A 32 -7.70 12.19 -4.19
C GLU A 32 -8.51 11.75 -5.42
N GLY A 33 -7.90 10.97 -6.30
CA GLY A 33 -8.51 10.52 -7.55
C GLY A 33 -9.44 9.32 -7.42
N ILE A 34 -9.29 8.51 -6.37
CA ILE A 34 -9.97 7.22 -6.24
C ILE A 34 -11.07 7.26 -5.19
N ASN A 35 -12.26 6.83 -5.60
CA ASN A 35 -13.41 6.71 -4.70
C ASN A 35 -13.52 5.28 -4.14
N PHE A 36 -13.03 5.07 -2.92
CA PHE A 36 -12.99 3.75 -2.27
C PHE A 36 -14.38 3.13 -2.03
N GLU A 37 -15.44 3.94 -2.01
CA GLU A 37 -16.83 3.47 -1.89
C GLU A 37 -17.38 2.91 -3.21
N SER A 38 -16.80 3.32 -4.35
CA SER A 38 -17.22 2.89 -5.68
C SER A 38 -16.00 2.61 -6.56
N LEU A 39 -15.26 1.55 -6.21
CA LEU A 39 -14.09 1.12 -6.96
C LEU A 39 -14.51 0.46 -8.28
N LYS A 40 -14.03 1.03 -9.39
CA LYS A 40 -14.07 0.39 -10.70
C LYS A 40 -12.89 -0.57 -10.86
N PRO A 41 -12.97 -1.56 -11.76
CA PRO A 41 -11.86 -2.46 -12.04
C PRO A 41 -10.56 -1.71 -12.37
N GLU A 42 -10.66 -0.70 -13.25
CA GLU A 42 -9.53 0.14 -13.66
C GLU A 42 -8.88 0.90 -12.50
N GLU A 43 -9.68 1.32 -11.50
CA GLU A 43 -9.18 2.03 -10.32
C GLU A 43 -8.51 1.06 -9.35
N LEU A 44 -9.08 -0.14 -9.18
CA LEU A 44 -8.45 -1.20 -8.42
C LEU A 44 -7.11 -1.62 -9.04
N ASP A 45 -7.07 -1.70 -10.37
CA ASP A 45 -5.85 -2.02 -11.11
C ASP A 45 -4.75 -0.97 -10.84
N LYS A 46 -5.08 0.32 -10.77
CA LYS A 46 -4.13 1.40 -10.40
C LYS A 46 -3.68 1.31 -8.95
N LEU A 47 -4.59 1.00 -8.03
CA LEU A 47 -4.26 0.84 -6.61
C LEU A 47 -3.23 -0.27 -6.38
N ILE A 48 -3.41 -1.39 -7.06
CA ILE A 48 -2.51 -2.54 -6.95
C ILE A 48 -1.16 -2.25 -7.62
N ASP A 49 -1.17 -1.59 -8.79
CA ASP A 49 0.06 -1.13 -9.45
C ASP A 49 0.86 -0.20 -8.52
N TYR A 50 0.17 0.71 -7.84
CA TYR A 50 0.77 1.57 -6.82
C TYR A 50 1.40 0.78 -5.67
N ILE A 51 0.74 -0.27 -5.15
CA ILE A 51 1.34 -1.14 -4.11
C ILE A 51 2.60 -1.82 -4.65
N VAL A 52 2.55 -2.36 -5.88
CA VAL A 52 3.71 -2.98 -6.52
C VAL A 52 4.88 -1.99 -6.61
N GLU A 53 4.62 -0.74 -7.04
CA GLU A 53 5.62 0.33 -7.05
C GLU A 53 6.16 0.64 -5.64
N LEU A 54 5.28 0.69 -4.64
CA LEU A 54 5.59 1.01 -3.24
C LEU A 54 6.53 0.01 -2.60
N PHE A 55 6.38 -1.27 -2.94
CA PHE A 55 7.26 -2.33 -2.51
C PHE A 55 8.43 -2.54 -3.47
N SER A 56 8.81 -1.54 -4.27
CA SER A 56 9.95 -1.59 -5.19
C SER A 56 9.87 -2.76 -6.18
N ASN A 57 8.65 -3.09 -6.66
CA ASN A 57 8.39 -4.17 -7.62
C ASN A 57 8.86 -5.55 -7.14
N GLN A 58 8.83 -5.81 -5.83
CA GLN A 58 9.17 -7.13 -5.26
C GLN A 58 8.17 -8.24 -5.64
N PHE A 59 6.97 -7.87 -6.06
CA PHE A 59 5.90 -8.76 -6.52
C PHE A 59 5.11 -8.04 -7.63
N THR A 60 4.24 -8.76 -8.35
CA THR A 60 3.47 -8.22 -9.48
C THR A 60 2.02 -7.92 -9.11
N ARG A 61 1.24 -7.34 -10.05
CA ARG A 61 -0.21 -7.13 -9.83
C ARG A 61 -0.93 -8.45 -9.53
N ASP A 62 -0.55 -9.48 -10.28
CA ASP A 62 -1.19 -10.80 -10.28
C ASP A 62 -0.97 -11.47 -8.92
N ASP A 63 0.27 -11.36 -8.43
CA ASP A 63 0.67 -11.79 -7.10
C ASP A 63 -0.15 -11.16 -5.97
N VAL A 64 -0.58 -9.90 -6.12
CA VAL A 64 -1.46 -9.24 -5.14
C VAL A 64 -2.88 -9.75 -5.26
N TYR A 65 -3.40 -9.91 -6.47
CA TYR A 65 -4.75 -10.43 -6.71
C TYR A 65 -4.92 -11.88 -6.24
N ASP A 66 -3.95 -12.75 -6.50
CA ASP A 66 -3.97 -14.15 -6.05
C ASP A 66 -3.53 -14.29 -4.59
N GLY A 67 -2.65 -13.41 -4.12
CA GLY A 67 -2.05 -13.49 -2.79
C GLY A 67 -2.88 -12.89 -1.67
N LEU A 68 -3.79 -11.96 -1.95
CA LEU A 68 -4.68 -11.35 -0.95
C LEU A 68 -6.10 -11.89 -1.04
N SER A 69 -6.73 -12.08 0.11
CA SER A 69 -8.18 -12.33 0.16
C SER A 69 -8.93 -11.08 -0.30
N SER A 70 -10.10 -11.26 -0.95
CA SER A 70 -10.93 -10.14 -1.41
C SER A 70 -11.34 -9.16 -0.30
N LYS A 71 -11.45 -9.64 0.94
CA LYS A 71 -11.76 -8.83 2.13
C LYS A 71 -10.56 -8.02 2.64
N ASP A 72 -9.37 -8.58 2.48
CA ASP A 72 -8.12 -7.96 2.92
C ASP A 72 -7.61 -6.96 1.88
N LEU A 73 -7.85 -7.20 0.59
CA LEU A 73 -7.36 -6.37 -0.52
C LEU A 73 -7.60 -4.87 -0.30
N LEU A 74 -8.85 -4.45 -0.12
CA LEU A 74 -9.17 -3.04 0.13
C LEU A 74 -8.55 -2.53 1.44
N SER A 75 -8.60 -3.33 2.51
CA SER A 75 -8.06 -2.94 3.80
C SER A 75 -6.55 -2.72 3.74
N THR A 76 -5.82 -3.60 3.05
CA THR A 76 -4.37 -3.52 2.81
C THR A 76 -4.03 -2.29 2.00
N ILE A 77 -4.77 -2.01 0.91
CA ILE A 77 -4.58 -0.83 0.08
C ILE A 77 -4.77 0.46 0.89
N THR A 78 -5.92 0.58 1.56
CA THR A 78 -6.23 1.75 2.37
C THR A 78 -5.20 1.93 3.47
N ASN A 79 -4.74 0.85 4.10
CA ASN A 79 -3.69 0.91 5.11
C ASN A 79 -2.34 1.39 4.53
N CYS A 80 -1.92 0.89 3.36
CA CYS A 80 -0.71 1.36 2.69
C CYS A 80 -0.77 2.85 2.35
N ILE A 81 -1.93 3.33 1.90
CA ILE A 81 -2.15 4.75 1.58
C ILE A 81 -2.07 5.60 2.85
N ASN A 82 -2.76 5.17 3.92
CA ASN A 82 -2.73 5.87 5.21
C ASN A 82 -1.37 5.84 5.89
N GLU A 83 -0.60 4.75 5.80
CA GLU A 83 0.78 4.69 6.31
C GLU A 83 1.68 5.71 5.59
N VAL A 84 1.56 5.82 4.27
CA VAL A 84 2.42 6.71 3.49
C VAL A 84 2.07 8.19 3.69
N VAL A 85 0.77 8.51 3.75
CA VAL A 85 0.30 9.90 4.01
C VAL A 85 0.38 10.24 5.50
N GLY A 86 0.00 9.31 6.37
CA GLY A 86 0.00 9.44 7.83
C GLY A 86 1.41 9.54 8.41
N GLY A 87 2.36 8.75 7.88
CA GLY A 87 3.77 8.84 8.25
C GLY A 87 4.42 10.21 7.92
N MET A 88 3.85 10.97 6.97
CA MET A 88 4.24 12.36 6.72
C MET A 88 3.86 13.28 7.89
N THR A 89 2.78 12.96 8.60
CA THR A 89 2.32 13.69 9.77
C THR A 89 3.12 13.31 11.01
N GLU A 90 3.49 12.03 11.17
CA GLU A 90 4.34 11.56 12.29
C GLU A 90 5.78 12.09 12.19
N SER A 91 6.34 12.18 10.99
CA SER A 91 7.67 12.79 10.77
C SER A 91 7.71 14.30 11.02
N THR A 92 6.54 14.95 11.15
CA THR A 92 6.40 16.36 11.54
C THR A 92 5.76 16.51 12.93
N GLY A 93 5.52 15.39 13.63
CA GLY A 93 4.72 15.29 14.84
C GLY A 93 5.38 14.41 15.89
N GLY A 94 6.61 14.75 16.28
CA GLY A 94 7.17 14.36 17.57
C GLY A 94 7.65 12.91 17.68
N GLU A 95 8.97 12.73 17.52
CA GLU A 95 9.74 11.96 18.48
C GLU A 95 9.46 12.52 19.88
N GLY A 96 8.39 12.04 20.50
CA GLY A 96 7.90 12.47 21.80
C GLY A 96 7.58 11.26 22.67
N LYS A 97 8.60 10.83 23.42
CA LYS A 97 8.62 9.86 24.55
C LYS A 97 8.77 8.39 24.11
N ASN A 98 9.94 7.76 24.18
CA ASN A 98 10.95 7.69 25.25
C ASN A 98 10.41 7.12 26.58
N GLU A 99 10.94 5.94 26.92
CA GLU A 99 11.01 5.24 28.22
C GLU A 99 9.74 4.73 28.91
#